data_AF-A0A410JZT3-F1
#
_entry.id   AF-A0A410JZT3-F1
#
_cell.length_a   1.000
_cell.length_b   1.000
_cell.length_c   1.000
_cell.angle_alpha   90.00
_cell.angle_beta   90.00
_cell.angle_gamma   90.00
#
_symmetry.space_group_name_H-M   'P 1'
#
loop_
_entity.id
_entity.type
_entity.pdbx_description
1 polymer ?
#
loop_
_entity_poly.entity_id
_entity_poly.type
_entity_poly.pdbx_seq_one_letter_code
_entity_poly.pdbx_strand_id
1 'polypeptide(L)'
;MKKFLIGFVFISVFFGALLYNYLSDESHALYNEAVKLYEQKKYFEAHEKVKEAMDKNILNRKAIALKAKLYDIVTGEENYNDASRLYEEAVNLAMQGNAEQARVNIIRALELLDRVPSTAPAKEKADKLIERISRDAEPLLNKAPDVAYRRAKSFYEQGSYRRAFENLNRLPALSPEGKAMKSSAAYRAGMDVYSSLQTLPDVSNAELYDAIYWFEQVEAGQPDYADASEKLNELRTRLN
;
A
#
# COMPACT_ATOMS: atom_id res chain seq x y z
N MET A 1 24.47 51.34 40.55
CA MET A 1 23.70 50.18 40.04
C MET A 1 22.67 50.54 38.95
N LYS A 2 21.70 51.45 39.16
CA LYS A 2 20.68 51.79 38.13
C LYS A 2 21.25 52.20 36.75
N LYS A 3 22.32 53.01 36.69
CA LYS A 3 22.94 53.43 35.40
C LYS A 3 23.61 52.27 34.64
N PHE A 4 24.20 51.31 35.36
CA PHE A 4 24.77 50.09 34.77
C PHE A 4 23.66 49.16 34.24
N LEU A 5 22.55 49.04 34.98
CA LEU A 5 21.40 48.27 34.55
C LEU A 5 20.76 48.85 33.27
N ILE A 6 20.63 50.18 33.18
CA ILE A 6 20.11 50.87 31.99
C ILE A 6 21.06 50.70 30.79
N GLY A 7 22.38 50.83 31.00
CA GLY A 7 23.37 50.60 29.95
C GLY A 7 23.37 49.16 29.43
N PHE A 8 23.24 48.17 30.32
CA PHE A 8 23.14 46.76 29.95
C PHE A 8 21.87 46.47 29.13
N VAL A 9 20.71 46.97 29.56
CA VAL A 9 19.44 46.83 28.81
C VAL A 9 19.55 47.46 27.42
N PHE A 10 20.14 48.65 27.30
CA PHE A 10 20.35 49.29 25.99
C PHE A 10 21.25 48.46 25.06
N ILE A 11 22.34 47.90 25.58
CA ILE A 11 23.24 47.04 24.81
C ILE A 11 22.52 45.76 24.39
N SER A 12 21.78 45.10 25.30
CA SER A 12 21.01 43.90 24.98
C SER A 12 19.94 44.15 23.93
N VAL A 13 19.21 45.27 24.02
CA VAL A 13 18.21 45.66 23.01
C VAL A 13 18.88 45.98 21.67
N PHE A 14 20.02 46.67 21.67
CA PHE A 14 20.77 46.99 20.46
C PHE A 14 21.31 45.73 19.77
N PHE A 15 21.92 44.80 20.51
CA PHE A 15 22.35 43.51 19.97
C PHE A 15 21.17 42.66 19.49
N GLY A 16 20.05 42.67 20.21
CA GLY A 16 18.81 42.02 19.76
C GLY A 16 18.29 42.59 18.44
N ALA A 17 18.33 43.92 18.26
CA ALA A 17 17.92 44.57 17.03
C ALA A 17 18.86 44.26 15.85
N LEU A 18 20.18 44.22 16.09
CA LEU A 18 21.16 43.82 15.07
C LEU A 18 20.98 42.36 14.65
N LEU A 19 20.81 41.45 15.62
CA LEU A 19 20.56 40.04 15.34
C LEU A 19 19.25 39.86 14.55
N TYR A 20 18.19 40.58 14.93
CA TYR A 20 16.92 40.55 14.23
C TYR A 20 17.05 41.04 12.78
N ASN A 21 17.74 42.15 12.54
CA ASN A 21 17.97 42.66 11.18
C ASN A 21 18.77 41.67 10.33
N TYR A 22 19.85 41.10 10.88
CA TYR A 22 20.67 40.10 10.19
C TYR A 22 19.86 38.86 9.80
N LEU A 23 19.10 38.30 10.75
CA LEU A 23 18.24 37.14 10.50
C LEU A 23 17.12 37.47 9.49
N SER A 24 16.62 38.71 9.49
CA SER A 24 15.63 39.17 8.52
C SER A 24 16.21 39.26 7.10
N ASP A 25 17.44 39.75 6.95
CA ASP A 25 18.11 39.83 5.65
C ASP A 25 18.39 38.44 5.07
N GLU A 26 18.88 37.51 5.89
CA GLU A 26 19.13 36.12 5.48
C GLU A 26 17.81 35.41 5.08
N SER A 27 16.74 35.62 5.86
CA SER A 27 15.40 35.14 5.53
C SER A 27 14.90 35.64 4.17
N HIS A 28 15.13 36.92 3.86
CA HIS A 28 14.74 37.49 2.57
C HIS A 28 15.59 36.97 1.39
N ALA A 29 16.87 36.71 1.60
CA ALA A 29 17.74 36.10 0.59
C ALA A 29 17.26 34.67 0.24
N LEU A 30 16.98 33.85 1.26
CA LEU A 30 16.44 32.50 1.09
C LEU A 30 15.07 32.51 0.40
N TYR A 31 14.20 33.46 0.75
CA TYR A 31 12.94 33.68 0.04
C TYR A 31 13.16 33.98 -1.45
N ASN A 32 14.10 34.85 -1.80
CA ASN A 32 14.37 35.19 -3.20
C ASN A 32 14.92 33.99 -4.00
N GLU A 33 15.73 33.14 -3.36
CA GLU A 33 16.15 31.86 -3.95
C GLU A 33 14.97 30.92 -4.19
N ALA A 34 14.08 30.78 -3.20
CA ALA A 34 12.88 29.97 -3.32
C ALA A 34 11.97 30.44 -4.47
N VAL A 35 11.84 31.75 -4.68
CA VAL A 35 11.09 32.30 -5.83
C VAL A 35 11.71 31.86 -7.15
N LYS A 36 13.04 31.93 -7.30
CA LYS A 36 13.72 31.46 -8.52
C LYS A 36 13.48 29.97 -8.76
N LEU A 37 13.54 29.15 -7.71
CA LEU A 37 13.26 27.72 -7.81
C LEU A 37 11.80 27.44 -8.17
N TYR A 38 10.87 28.21 -7.61
CA TYR A 38 9.45 28.15 -7.96
C TYR A 38 9.21 28.47 -9.44
N GLU A 39 9.84 29.52 -9.97
CA GLU A 39 9.78 29.88 -11.39
C GLU A 39 10.37 28.79 -12.30
N GLN A 40 11.40 28.10 -11.83
CA GLN A 40 11.99 26.92 -12.48
C GLN A 40 11.16 25.63 -12.31
N LYS A 41 10.00 25.70 -11.63
CA LYS A 41 9.12 24.57 -11.29
C LYS A 41 9.77 23.51 -10.39
N LYS A 42 10.85 23.87 -9.69
CA LYS A 42 11.52 23.02 -8.70
C LYS A 42 10.83 23.18 -7.34
N TYR A 43 9.56 22.78 -7.27
CA TYR A 43 8.68 23.10 -6.14
C TYR A 43 9.15 22.50 -4.81
N PHE A 44 9.73 21.30 -4.81
CA PHE A 44 10.30 20.68 -3.60
C PHE A 44 11.49 21.46 -3.06
N GLU A 45 12.46 21.79 -3.92
CA GLU A 45 13.63 22.61 -3.55
C GLU A 45 13.18 24.00 -3.06
N ALA A 46 12.21 24.62 -3.75
CA ALA A 46 11.62 25.90 -3.34
C ALA A 46 10.96 25.80 -1.96
N HIS A 47 10.23 24.72 -1.68
CA HIS A 47 9.54 24.51 -0.41
C HIS A 47 10.51 24.40 0.77
N GLU A 48 11.62 23.68 0.60
CA GLU A 48 12.67 23.60 1.61
C GLU A 48 13.33 24.97 1.84
N LYS A 49 13.62 25.73 0.77
CA LYS A 49 14.16 27.09 0.91
C LYS A 49 13.22 28.05 1.62
N VAL A 50 11.91 27.91 1.44
CA VAL A 50 10.92 28.69 2.20
C VAL A 50 10.90 28.29 3.67
N LYS A 51 11.05 27.00 4.01
CA LYS A 51 11.16 26.56 5.41
C LYS A 51 12.41 27.18 6.06
N GLU A 52 13.57 27.06 5.41
CA GLU A 52 14.82 27.69 5.88
C GLU A 52 14.64 29.21 6.11
N ALA A 53 13.97 29.90 5.17
CA ALA A 53 13.67 31.32 5.32
C ALA A 53 12.82 31.63 6.56
N MET A 54 11.83 30.77 6.86
CA MET A 54 10.96 30.94 8.03
C MET A 54 11.65 30.57 9.34
N ASP A 55 12.58 29.64 9.34
CA ASP A 55 13.38 29.29 10.52
C ASP A 55 14.29 30.46 10.96
N LYS A 56 14.75 31.26 9.99
CA LYS A 56 15.50 32.50 10.25
C LYS A 56 14.60 33.64 10.72
N ASN A 57 13.45 33.84 10.08
CA ASN A 57 12.47 34.85 10.49
C ASN A 57 11.04 34.33 10.27
N ILE A 58 10.43 33.85 11.36
CA ILE A 58 9.07 33.29 11.34
C ILE A 58 8.00 34.31 10.94
N LEU A 59 8.29 35.61 11.01
CA LEU A 59 7.38 36.71 10.66
C LEU A 59 7.55 37.19 9.21
N ASN A 60 8.41 36.57 8.41
CA ASN A 60 8.55 36.91 6.99
C ASN A 60 7.26 36.56 6.21
N ARG A 61 6.38 37.55 6.08
CA ARG A 61 5.06 37.40 5.43
C ARG A 61 5.14 36.89 3.99
N LYS A 62 6.20 37.23 3.26
CA LYS A 62 6.40 36.76 1.88
C LYS A 62 6.71 35.27 1.83
N ALA A 63 7.59 34.81 2.73
CA ALA A 63 7.89 33.39 2.88
C ALA A 63 6.65 32.59 3.32
N ILE A 64 5.87 33.09 4.28
CA ILE A 64 4.61 32.45 4.71
C ILE A 64 3.63 32.28 3.53
N ALA A 65 3.42 33.33 2.74
CA ALA A 65 2.50 33.27 1.60
C ALA A 65 2.97 32.30 0.51
N LEU A 66 4.29 32.26 0.24
CA LEU A 66 4.86 31.32 -0.72
C LEU A 66 4.82 29.87 -0.19
N LYS A 67 4.99 29.66 1.13
CA LYS A 67 4.88 28.35 1.77
C LYS A 67 3.52 27.73 1.53
N ALA A 68 2.45 28.49 1.76
CA ALA A 68 1.08 28.00 1.57
C ALA A 68 0.85 27.52 0.12
N LYS A 69 1.32 28.31 -0.87
CA LYS A 69 1.23 27.91 -2.29
C LYS A 69 2.05 26.67 -2.61
N LEU A 70 3.29 26.60 -2.11
CA LEU A 70 4.18 25.47 -2.33
C LEU A 70 3.68 24.20 -1.66
N TYR A 71 3.06 24.32 -0.48
CA TYR A 71 2.46 23.21 0.24
C TYR A 71 1.37 22.52 -0.59
N ASP A 72 0.45 23.29 -1.19
CA ASP A 72 -0.60 22.74 -2.06
C ASP A 72 0.00 22.01 -3.28
N ILE A 73 1.06 22.57 -3.87
CA ILE A 73 1.73 22.00 -5.03
C ILE A 73 2.44 20.69 -4.66
N VAL A 74 3.28 20.72 -3.63
CA VAL A 74 4.06 19.55 -3.18
C VAL A 74 3.13 18.43 -2.74
N THR A 75 2.15 18.73 -1.87
CA THR A 75 1.16 17.76 -1.41
C THR A 75 0.34 17.20 -2.58
N GLY A 76 -0.04 18.05 -3.54
CA GLY A 76 -0.78 17.62 -4.73
C GLY A 76 0.02 16.68 -5.62
N GLU A 77 1.30 16.96 -5.86
CA GLU A 77 2.20 16.08 -6.63
C GLU A 77 2.46 14.75 -5.91
N GLU A 78 2.70 14.78 -4.59
CA GLU A 78 2.87 13.57 -3.78
C GLU A 78 1.63 12.68 -3.81
N ASN A 79 0.46 13.24 -3.53
CA ASN A 79 -0.81 12.52 -3.58
C ASN A 79 -1.08 11.91 -4.96
N TYR A 80 -0.82 12.66 -6.04
CA TYR A 80 -0.96 12.15 -7.40
C TYR A 80 0.00 10.99 -7.70
N ASN A 81 1.28 11.13 -7.34
CA ASN A 81 2.28 10.09 -7.60
C ASN A 81 1.97 8.81 -6.82
N ASP A 82 1.60 8.94 -5.54
CA ASP A 82 1.21 7.81 -4.71
C ASP A 82 -0.05 7.12 -5.21
N ALA A 83 -1.06 7.90 -5.63
CA ALA A 83 -2.26 7.35 -6.24
C ALA A 83 -1.97 6.60 -7.55
N SER A 84 -1.09 7.15 -8.41
CA SER A 84 -0.70 6.51 -9.67
C SER A 84 -0.05 5.15 -9.40
N ARG A 85 0.88 5.09 -8.44
CA ARG A 85 1.53 3.84 -8.02
C ARG A 85 0.53 2.83 -7.47
N LEU A 86 -0.36 3.25 -6.57
CA LEU A 86 -1.39 2.36 -6.01
C LEU A 86 -2.29 1.79 -7.10
N TYR A 87 -2.67 2.60 -8.09
CA TYR A 87 -3.49 2.12 -9.19
C TYR A 87 -2.74 1.13 -10.10
N GLU A 88 -1.46 1.35 -10.38
CA GLU A 88 -0.62 0.39 -11.11
C GLU A 88 -0.49 -0.94 -10.35
N GLU A 89 -0.28 -0.88 -9.04
CA GLU A 89 -0.29 -2.07 -8.18
C GLU A 89 -1.63 -2.79 -8.20
N ALA A 90 -2.74 -2.06 -8.19
CA ALA A 90 -4.07 -2.64 -8.29
C ALA A 90 -4.29 -3.38 -9.62
N VAL A 91 -3.84 -2.82 -10.73
CA VAL A 91 -3.86 -3.48 -12.05
C VAL A 91 -3.08 -4.79 -11.99
N ASN A 92 -1.86 -4.77 -11.45
CA ASN A 92 -1.04 -5.97 -11.31
C ASN A 92 -1.70 -7.03 -10.43
N LEU A 93 -2.29 -6.64 -9.30
CA LEU A 93 -3.02 -7.54 -8.40
C LEU A 93 -4.22 -8.18 -9.10
N ALA A 94 -5.02 -7.40 -9.83
CA ALA A 94 -6.15 -7.91 -10.60
C ALA A 94 -5.71 -8.87 -11.72
N MET A 95 -4.60 -8.57 -12.42
CA MET A 95 -3.97 -9.48 -13.40
C MET A 95 -3.38 -10.74 -12.75
N GLN A 96 -3.21 -10.74 -11.43
CA GLN A 96 -2.87 -11.92 -10.64
C GLN A 96 -4.09 -12.66 -10.09
N GLY A 97 -5.30 -12.15 -10.34
CA GLY A 97 -6.55 -12.68 -9.83
C GLY A 97 -6.89 -12.25 -8.40
N ASN A 98 -6.14 -11.31 -7.84
CA ASN A 98 -6.34 -10.79 -6.48
C ASN A 98 -7.27 -9.57 -6.50
N ALA A 99 -8.57 -9.82 -6.68
CA ALA A 99 -9.57 -8.77 -6.85
C ALA A 99 -9.74 -7.90 -5.60
N GLU A 100 -9.71 -8.48 -4.40
CA GLU A 100 -9.97 -7.75 -3.16
C GLU A 100 -8.84 -6.77 -2.82
N GLN A 101 -7.58 -7.18 -2.91
CA GLN A 101 -6.47 -6.25 -2.68
C GLN A 101 -6.37 -5.19 -3.78
N ALA A 102 -6.68 -5.56 -5.03
CA ALA A 102 -6.78 -4.59 -6.11
C ALA A 102 -7.85 -3.51 -5.82
N ARG A 103 -9.02 -3.91 -5.32
CA ARG A 103 -10.10 -3.00 -4.91
C ARG A 103 -9.64 -2.04 -3.82
N VAL A 104 -8.95 -2.54 -2.79
CA VAL A 104 -8.40 -1.71 -1.70
C VAL A 104 -7.45 -0.65 -2.25
N ASN A 105 -6.53 -1.04 -3.15
CA ASN A 105 -5.59 -0.11 -3.75
C ASN A 105 -6.28 0.93 -4.66
N ILE A 106 -7.31 0.54 -5.41
CA ILE A 106 -8.13 1.47 -6.21
C ILE A 106 -8.80 2.51 -5.30
N ILE A 107 -9.41 2.10 -4.20
CA ILE A 107 -10.08 3.02 -3.27
C ILE A 107 -9.07 4.01 -2.68
N ARG A 108 -7.92 3.53 -2.21
CA ARG A 108 -6.86 4.39 -1.67
C ARG A 108 -6.31 5.36 -2.71
N ALA A 109 -6.16 4.92 -3.96
CA ALA A 109 -5.75 5.79 -5.05
C ALA A 109 -6.77 6.93 -5.27
N LEU A 110 -8.07 6.62 -5.31
CA LEU A 110 -9.13 7.62 -5.44
C LEU A 110 -9.14 8.60 -4.25
N GLU A 111 -8.99 8.11 -3.01
CA GLU A 111 -8.92 8.96 -1.81
C GLU A 111 -7.77 9.97 -1.87
N LEU A 112 -6.60 9.58 -2.41
CA LEU A 112 -5.47 10.48 -2.59
C LEU A 112 -5.72 11.48 -3.72
N LEU A 113 -6.33 11.05 -4.82
CA LEU A 113 -6.66 11.93 -5.95
C LEU A 113 -7.67 13.01 -5.57
N ASP A 114 -8.66 12.67 -4.73
CA ASP A 114 -9.63 13.63 -4.19
C ASP A 114 -8.97 14.68 -3.28
N ARG A 115 -7.82 14.37 -2.68
CA ARG A 115 -7.04 15.28 -1.84
C ARG A 115 -6.05 16.14 -2.63
N VAL A 116 -5.97 15.99 -3.96
CA VAL A 116 -5.13 16.86 -4.80
C VAL A 116 -5.79 18.25 -4.87
N PRO A 117 -5.13 19.33 -4.38
CA PRO A 117 -5.71 20.66 -4.39
C PRO A 117 -6.04 21.14 -5.79
N SER A 118 -7.14 21.86 -5.96
CA SER A 118 -7.57 22.40 -7.27
C SER A 118 -6.58 23.41 -7.86
N THR A 119 -5.75 24.02 -7.02
CA THR A 119 -4.69 24.96 -7.36
C THR A 119 -3.37 24.29 -7.74
N ALA A 120 -3.22 22.99 -7.46
CA ALA A 120 -1.99 22.26 -7.72
C ALA A 120 -1.83 21.95 -9.22
N PRO A 121 -0.62 22.08 -9.80
CA PRO A 121 -0.33 21.66 -11.18
C PRO A 121 -0.71 20.21 -11.49
N ALA A 122 -0.65 19.33 -10.49
CA ALA A 122 -1.03 17.92 -10.62
C ALA A 122 -2.55 17.71 -10.84
N LYS A 123 -3.40 18.71 -10.59
CA LYS A 123 -4.87 18.53 -10.58
C LYS A 123 -5.42 17.97 -11.88
N GLU A 124 -4.99 18.50 -13.02
CA GLU A 124 -5.47 18.02 -14.32
C GLU A 124 -5.10 16.54 -14.56
N LYS A 125 -3.91 16.12 -14.14
CA LYS A 125 -3.49 14.72 -14.23
C LYS A 125 -4.28 13.84 -13.26
N ALA A 126 -4.57 14.36 -12.06
CA ALA A 126 -5.35 13.66 -11.07
C ALA A 126 -6.79 13.40 -11.57
N ASP A 127 -7.44 14.41 -12.16
CA ASP A 127 -8.79 14.27 -12.72
C ASP A 127 -8.82 13.26 -13.87
N LYS A 128 -7.84 13.31 -14.77
CA LYS A 128 -7.67 12.29 -15.84
C LYS A 128 -7.48 10.88 -15.29
N LEU A 129 -6.76 10.74 -14.17
CA LEU A 129 -6.58 9.44 -13.53
C LEU A 129 -7.87 8.96 -12.86
N ILE A 130 -8.65 9.85 -12.22
CA ILE A 130 -9.99 9.52 -11.70
C ILE A 130 -10.90 9.02 -12.81
N GLU A 131 -10.96 9.71 -13.96
CA GLU A 131 -11.76 9.29 -15.12
C GLU A 131 -11.33 7.90 -15.63
N ARG A 132 -10.01 7.67 -15.72
CA ARG A 132 -9.45 6.39 -16.12
C ARG A 132 -9.84 5.28 -15.14
N ILE A 133 -9.67 5.50 -13.84
CA ILE A 133 -10.04 4.54 -12.80
C ILE A 133 -11.54 4.23 -12.87
N SER A 134 -12.37 5.26 -12.98
CA SER A 134 -13.84 5.11 -13.04
C SER A 134 -14.29 4.27 -14.24
N ARG A 135 -13.60 4.41 -15.38
CA ARG A 135 -13.87 3.61 -16.59
C ARG A 135 -13.35 2.18 -16.50
N ASP A 136 -12.14 1.99 -15.98
CA ASP A 136 -11.40 0.73 -16.13
C ASP A 136 -11.50 -0.19 -14.90
N ALA A 137 -11.81 0.34 -13.70
CA ALA A 137 -11.75 -0.41 -12.44
C ALA A 137 -12.75 -1.58 -12.38
N GLU A 138 -14.02 -1.34 -12.73
CA GLU A 138 -15.04 -2.39 -12.68
C GLU A 138 -14.74 -3.52 -13.69
N PRO A 139 -14.47 -3.25 -14.99
CA PRO A 139 -14.06 -4.28 -15.93
C PRO A 139 -12.82 -5.06 -15.49
N LEU A 140 -11.84 -4.38 -14.88
CA LEU A 140 -10.63 -4.99 -14.36
C LEU A 140 -10.94 -5.96 -13.21
N LEU A 141 -11.71 -5.52 -12.22
CA LEU A 141 -12.09 -6.33 -11.06
C LEU A 141 -12.99 -7.52 -11.44
N ASN A 142 -13.90 -7.33 -12.40
CA ASN A 142 -14.78 -8.40 -12.88
C ASN A 142 -14.02 -9.51 -13.62
N LYS A 143 -12.88 -9.19 -14.24
CA LYS A 143 -12.03 -10.19 -14.92
C LYS A 143 -11.08 -10.93 -13.97
N ALA A 144 -10.78 -10.39 -12.79
CA ALA A 144 -9.82 -10.98 -11.86
C ALA A 144 -10.22 -12.39 -11.39
N PRO A 145 -11.50 -12.71 -11.07
CA PRO A 145 -11.92 -14.07 -10.75
C PRO A 145 -11.62 -15.09 -11.86
N ASP A 146 -11.88 -14.75 -13.13
CA ASP A 146 -11.58 -15.65 -14.26
C ASP A 146 -10.07 -15.92 -14.39
N VAL A 147 -9.25 -14.91 -14.10
CA VAL A 147 -7.80 -15.04 -14.09
C VAL A 147 -7.35 -15.98 -12.97
N ALA A 148 -7.87 -15.82 -11.75
CA ALA A 148 -7.58 -16.70 -10.63
C ALA A 148 -8.03 -18.15 -10.92
N TYR A 149 -9.21 -18.35 -11.49
CA TYR A 149 -9.69 -19.69 -11.85
C TYR A 149 -8.81 -20.37 -12.90
N ARG A 150 -8.45 -19.68 -13.99
CA ARG A 150 -7.55 -20.23 -15.02
C ARG A 150 -6.18 -20.60 -14.47
N ARG A 151 -5.62 -19.77 -13.59
CA ARG A 151 -4.35 -20.06 -12.91
C ARG A 151 -4.48 -21.27 -11.99
N ALA A 152 -5.55 -21.35 -11.21
CA ALA A 152 -5.81 -22.51 -10.37
C ALA A 152 -5.85 -23.80 -11.19
N LYS A 153 -6.60 -23.80 -12.29
CA LYS A 153 -6.70 -24.96 -13.20
C LYS A 153 -5.32 -25.35 -13.75
N SER A 154 -4.53 -24.37 -14.21
CA SER A 154 -3.18 -24.64 -14.70
C SER A 154 -2.26 -25.23 -13.63
N PHE A 155 -2.29 -24.71 -12.40
CA PHE A 155 -1.53 -25.30 -11.29
C PHE A 155 -2.01 -26.70 -10.94
N TYR A 156 -3.32 -26.95 -10.98
CA TYR A 156 -3.90 -28.25 -10.72
C TYR A 156 -3.41 -29.29 -11.75
N GLU A 157 -3.45 -28.95 -13.03
CA GLU A 157 -2.96 -29.79 -14.14
C GLU A 157 -1.45 -30.08 -14.05
N GLN A 158 -0.68 -29.16 -13.46
CA GLN A 158 0.76 -29.32 -13.21
C GLN A 158 1.08 -30.09 -11.91
N GLY A 159 0.07 -30.54 -11.17
CA GLY A 159 0.26 -31.20 -9.87
C GLY A 159 0.65 -30.24 -8.73
N SER A 160 0.62 -28.93 -8.94
CA SER A 160 0.88 -27.92 -7.91
C SER A 160 -0.38 -27.64 -7.07
N TYR A 161 -0.88 -28.65 -6.36
CA TYR A 161 -2.20 -28.62 -5.73
C TYR A 161 -2.37 -27.54 -4.65
N ARG A 162 -1.33 -27.27 -3.84
CA ARG A 162 -1.36 -26.16 -2.86
C ARG A 162 -1.59 -24.80 -3.54
N ARG A 163 -0.88 -24.53 -4.64
CA ARG A 163 -1.05 -23.29 -5.43
C ARG A 163 -2.40 -23.22 -6.12
N ALA A 164 -2.90 -24.35 -6.61
CA ALA A 164 -4.24 -24.43 -7.18
C ALA A 164 -5.30 -24.06 -6.13
N PHE A 165 -5.22 -24.67 -4.94
CA PHE A 165 -6.10 -24.38 -3.81
C PHE A 165 -6.05 -22.89 -3.43
N GLU A 166 -4.86 -22.30 -3.27
CA GLU A 166 -4.70 -20.89 -2.92
C GLU A 166 -5.39 -19.95 -3.92
N ASN A 167 -5.30 -20.24 -5.23
CA ASN A 167 -5.95 -19.41 -6.25
C ASN A 167 -7.48 -19.58 -6.21
N LEU A 168 -8.00 -20.79 -5.96
CA LEU A 168 -9.44 -21.02 -5.80
C LEU A 168 -9.99 -20.38 -4.53
N ASN A 169 -9.20 -20.35 -3.45
CA ASN A 169 -9.60 -19.75 -2.18
C ASN A 169 -9.74 -18.23 -2.25
N ARG A 170 -9.13 -17.58 -3.26
CA ARG A 170 -9.26 -16.14 -3.51
C ARG A 170 -10.52 -15.77 -4.29
N LEU A 171 -11.25 -16.75 -4.83
CA LEU A 171 -12.45 -16.50 -5.62
C LEU A 171 -13.61 -16.11 -4.69
N PRO A 172 -14.31 -15.00 -4.97
CA PRO A 172 -15.43 -14.53 -4.12
C PRO A 172 -16.62 -15.51 -4.14
N ALA A 173 -16.76 -16.26 -5.24
CA ALA A 173 -17.70 -17.35 -5.37
C ALA A 173 -17.10 -18.44 -6.25
N LEU A 174 -17.33 -19.70 -5.86
CA LEU A 174 -16.92 -20.86 -6.63
C LEU A 174 -18.13 -21.48 -7.32
N SER A 175 -17.98 -21.79 -8.61
CA SER A 175 -18.90 -22.67 -9.32
C SER A 175 -18.85 -24.08 -8.70
N PRO A 176 -19.84 -24.96 -8.95
CA PRO A 176 -19.78 -26.34 -8.50
C PRO A 176 -18.49 -27.06 -8.93
N GLU A 177 -18.04 -26.84 -10.17
CA GLU A 177 -16.76 -27.36 -10.67
C GLU A 177 -15.57 -26.79 -9.89
N GLY A 178 -15.57 -25.48 -9.60
CA GLY A 178 -14.52 -24.85 -8.80
C GLY A 178 -14.47 -25.35 -7.36
N LYS A 179 -15.62 -25.63 -6.73
CA LYS A 179 -15.68 -26.25 -5.39
C LYS A 179 -15.11 -27.67 -5.40
N ALA A 180 -15.47 -28.46 -6.42
CA ALA A 180 -14.93 -29.80 -6.59
C ALA A 180 -13.42 -29.78 -6.82
N MET A 181 -12.93 -28.88 -7.69
CA MET A 181 -11.49 -28.71 -7.92
C MET A 181 -10.77 -28.25 -6.65
N LYS A 182 -11.36 -27.34 -5.87
CA LYS A 182 -10.77 -26.87 -4.61
C LYS A 182 -10.63 -28.01 -3.61
N SER A 183 -11.70 -28.80 -3.43
CA SER A 183 -11.70 -29.94 -2.51
C SER A 183 -10.73 -31.03 -2.97
N SER A 184 -10.66 -31.33 -4.27
CA SER A 184 -9.71 -32.31 -4.80
C SER A 184 -8.26 -31.80 -4.69
N ALA A 185 -8.01 -30.51 -4.92
CA ALA A 185 -6.68 -29.91 -4.71
C ALA A 185 -6.24 -30.00 -3.24
N ALA A 186 -7.15 -29.71 -2.30
CA ALA A 186 -6.90 -29.86 -0.87
C ALA A 186 -6.59 -31.31 -0.51
N TYR A 187 -7.42 -32.25 -0.96
CA TYR A 187 -7.22 -33.68 -0.72
C TYR A 187 -5.85 -34.15 -1.22
N ARG A 188 -5.48 -33.80 -2.46
CA ARG A 188 -4.18 -34.19 -3.04
C ARG A 188 -3.01 -33.55 -2.31
N ALA A 189 -3.11 -32.28 -1.92
CA ALA A 189 -2.10 -31.64 -1.09
C ALA A 189 -1.95 -32.33 0.28
N GLY A 190 -3.07 -32.75 0.89
CA GLY A 190 -3.08 -33.54 2.12
C GLY A 190 -2.42 -34.90 1.93
N MET A 191 -2.69 -35.58 0.82
CA MET A 191 -2.08 -36.87 0.47
C MET A 191 -0.57 -36.78 0.25
N ASP A 192 -0.08 -35.69 -0.35
CA ASP A 192 1.36 -35.47 -0.53
C ASP A 192 2.06 -35.39 0.84
N VAL A 193 1.46 -34.71 1.82
CA VAL A 193 1.99 -34.68 3.19
C VAL A 193 1.80 -36.03 3.88
N TYR A 194 0.61 -36.60 3.79
CA TYR A 194 0.27 -37.85 4.45
C TYR A 194 1.19 -39.00 4.05
N SER A 195 1.52 -39.11 2.76
CA SER A 195 2.45 -40.12 2.26
C SER A 195 3.89 -39.90 2.73
N SER A 196 4.35 -38.65 2.85
CA SER A 196 5.68 -38.38 3.40
C SER A 196 5.78 -38.78 4.87
N LEU A 197 4.72 -38.55 5.66
CA LEU A 197 4.64 -38.96 7.07
C LEU A 197 4.81 -40.45 7.31
N GLN A 198 4.44 -41.31 6.34
CA GLN A 198 4.59 -42.76 6.46
C GLN A 198 6.04 -43.23 6.34
N THR A 199 6.91 -42.40 5.78
CA THR A 199 8.32 -42.72 5.53
C THR A 199 9.26 -42.12 6.58
N LEU A 200 8.74 -41.25 7.45
CA LEU A 200 9.51 -40.59 8.50
C LEU A 200 9.56 -41.47 9.76
N PRO A 201 10.76 -41.69 10.34
CA PRO A 201 10.92 -42.48 11.56
C PRO A 201 10.35 -41.77 12.79
N ASP A 202 10.45 -40.43 12.84
CA ASP A 202 9.88 -39.57 13.87
C ASP A 202 9.08 -38.46 13.19
N VAL A 203 7.76 -38.47 13.38
CA VAL A 203 6.84 -37.46 12.84
C VAL A 203 6.57 -36.41 13.91
N SER A 204 6.80 -35.15 13.59
CA SER A 204 6.50 -34.03 14.48
C SER A 204 5.01 -33.67 14.46
N ASN A 205 4.52 -33.09 15.56
CA ASN A 205 3.16 -32.55 15.61
C ASN A 205 2.90 -31.51 14.52
N ALA A 206 3.92 -30.74 14.11
CA ALA A 206 3.78 -29.73 13.06
C ALA A 206 3.41 -30.35 11.71
N GLU A 207 4.03 -31.48 11.35
CA GLU A 207 3.74 -32.18 10.09
C GLU A 207 2.37 -32.87 10.12
N LEU A 208 1.96 -33.40 11.28
CA LEU A 208 0.59 -33.90 11.49
C LEU A 208 -0.44 -32.78 11.30
N TYR A 209 -0.20 -31.60 11.88
CA TYR A 209 -1.09 -30.45 11.72
C TYR A 209 -1.18 -29.94 10.27
N ASP A 210 -0.09 -29.97 9.49
CA ASP A 210 -0.15 -29.60 8.06
C ASP A 210 -1.04 -30.58 7.29
N ALA A 211 -0.88 -31.90 7.48
CA ALA A 211 -1.74 -32.89 6.83
C ALA A 211 -3.22 -32.74 7.25
N ILE A 212 -3.48 -32.55 8.54
CA ILE A 212 -4.82 -32.30 9.10
C ILE A 212 -5.45 -31.08 8.44
N TYR A 213 -4.72 -29.97 8.37
CA TYR A 213 -5.22 -28.73 7.79
C TYR A 213 -5.76 -28.95 6.37
N TRP A 214 -5.03 -29.70 5.52
CA TRP A 214 -5.46 -29.95 4.13
C TRP A 214 -6.69 -30.83 4.04
N PHE A 215 -6.77 -31.92 4.81
CA PHE A 215 -7.95 -32.78 4.79
C PHE A 215 -9.20 -32.09 5.34
N GLU A 216 -9.05 -31.15 6.29
CA GLU A 216 -10.16 -30.32 6.78
C GLU A 216 -10.73 -29.38 5.72
N GLN A 217 -9.98 -29.06 4.65
CA GLN A 217 -10.48 -28.23 3.57
C GLN A 217 -11.34 -28.99 2.55
N VAL A 218 -11.46 -30.32 2.65
CA VAL A 218 -12.28 -31.14 1.75
C VAL A 218 -13.75 -31.02 2.16
N GLU A 219 -14.59 -30.46 1.29
CA GLU A 219 -15.99 -30.20 1.62
C GLU A 219 -16.86 -31.47 1.62
N ALA A 220 -17.84 -31.53 2.53
CA ALA A 220 -18.81 -32.61 2.58
C ALA A 220 -19.60 -32.74 1.27
N GLY A 221 -19.80 -33.97 0.81
CA GLY A 221 -20.48 -34.26 -0.46
C GLY A 221 -19.55 -34.23 -1.69
N GLN A 222 -18.26 -33.93 -1.52
CA GLN A 222 -17.26 -34.07 -2.58
C GLN A 222 -16.73 -35.52 -2.65
N PRO A 223 -16.23 -35.98 -3.82
CA PRO A 223 -15.83 -37.38 -4.02
C PRO A 223 -14.82 -37.91 -2.99
N ASP A 224 -13.84 -37.08 -2.61
CA ASP A 224 -12.73 -37.47 -1.74
C ASP A 224 -13.04 -37.29 -0.23
N TYR A 225 -14.25 -36.84 0.12
CA TYR A 225 -14.58 -36.45 1.50
C TYR A 225 -14.51 -37.61 2.51
N ALA A 226 -15.01 -38.79 2.13
CA ALA A 226 -15.05 -39.93 3.03
C ALA A 226 -13.65 -40.40 3.42
N ASP A 227 -12.77 -40.55 2.43
CA ASP A 227 -11.37 -40.95 2.64
C ASP A 227 -10.56 -39.85 3.36
N ALA A 228 -10.78 -38.57 3.02
CA ALA A 228 -10.19 -37.45 3.77
C ALA A 228 -10.59 -37.48 5.26
N SER A 229 -11.85 -37.79 5.55
CA SER A 229 -12.36 -37.88 6.93
C SER A 229 -11.75 -39.05 7.70
N GLU A 230 -11.54 -40.19 7.05
CA GLU A 230 -10.84 -41.34 7.65
C GLU A 230 -9.41 -40.98 8.03
N LYS A 231 -8.64 -40.39 7.10
CA LYS A 231 -7.26 -39.95 7.35
C LYS A 231 -7.16 -38.88 8.41
N LEU A 232 -8.12 -37.95 8.43
CA LEU A 232 -8.21 -36.92 9.46
C LEU A 232 -8.33 -37.54 10.87
N ASN A 233 -9.14 -38.58 11.02
CA ASN A 233 -9.31 -39.28 12.31
C ASN A 233 -8.05 -40.05 12.72
N GLU A 234 -7.38 -40.71 11.75
CA GLU A 234 -6.11 -41.39 12.00
C GLU A 234 -5.04 -40.41 12.51
N LEU A 235 -4.86 -39.29 11.81
CA LEU A 235 -3.89 -38.25 12.16
C LEU A 235 -4.16 -37.65 13.54
N ARG A 236 -5.42 -37.37 13.88
CA ARG A 236 -5.82 -36.86 15.20
C ARG A 236 -5.55 -37.86 16.32
N THR A 237 -5.66 -39.16 16.05
CA THR A 237 -5.33 -40.20 17.03
C THR A 237 -3.84 -40.21 17.34
N ARG A 238 -2.97 -39.91 16.37
CA ARG A 238 -1.51 -39.82 16.57
C ARG A 238 -1.05 -38.59 17.35
N LEU A 239 -1.91 -37.60 17.54
CA LEU A 239 -1.64 -36.39 18.33
C LEU A 239 -1.96 -36.56 19.83
N ASN A 240 -2.76 -37.58 20.19
CA ASN A 240 -3.17 -37.88 21.57
C ASN A 240 -2.28 -38.97 22.17
#